data_AF-A0A9Q0VL76-F1
#
_entry.id   AF-A0A9Q0VL76-F1
#
_cell.length_a   1.000
_cell.length_b   1.000
_cell.length_c   1.000
_cell.angle_alpha   90.00
_cell.angle_beta   90.00
_cell.angle_gamma   90.00
#
_symmetry.space_group_name_H-M   'P 1'
#
loop_
_entity.id
_entity.type
_entity.pdbx_description
1 polymer ?
#
loop_
_entity_poly.entity_id
_entity_poly.type
_entity_poly.pdbx_seq_one_letter_code
_entity_poly.pdbx_strand_id
1 'polypeptide(L)'
;MCFRWIKKSSIGNNTVGNNILSQHSLPSSDYWYWIGVGVLLLYVLVFNIIVTWALTYLNPLTRSRTVAPADVTPENSDGNDERVGEDFAELFRKSYHYREVEASIMHFGSPLAGSEPLKFESTYARDALSQFLICLWKQNLVYWRSPQYNGVRLCFTVIAALILGSGLVEIPYILVQTIFYGIITYFMVDFERTAGKFFLFLVFMFLTFTYFTFYGMMAVGLTPSPHLAAVISSAFYSLWNLLSGFLVPKPSIPGWWLWFYYICPIAWTLRGIICSQLGDVETIIVGPGFEGTVKKYLEVTFGYGPDMIGASIAALVGFCLLFFIVFAFSVKFLNFQKR
;
A
#
# COMPACT_ATOMS: atom_id res chain seq x y z
N MET A 1 26.35 -12.77 -28.75
CA MET A 1 26.72 -11.39 -28.35
C MET A 1 28.03 -11.28 -27.54
N CYS A 2 28.50 -12.31 -26.84
CA CYS A 2 29.67 -12.24 -25.93
C CYS A 2 31.04 -11.95 -26.62
N PHE A 3 31.25 -12.45 -27.84
CA PHE A 3 32.54 -12.30 -28.55
C PHE A 3 32.95 -10.87 -28.92
N ARG A 4 32.02 -9.90 -28.87
CA ARG A 4 32.32 -8.49 -29.22
C ARG A 4 33.21 -7.81 -28.18
N TRP A 5 33.08 -8.19 -26.91
CA TRP A 5 33.76 -7.53 -25.78
C TRP A 5 35.16 -8.07 -25.49
N ILE A 6 35.50 -9.24 -26.05
CA ILE A 6 36.81 -9.90 -25.93
C ILE A 6 37.82 -9.36 -26.95
N LYS A 7 37.36 -8.62 -27.97
CA LYS A 7 38.26 -8.03 -28.98
C LYS A 7 39.27 -7.09 -28.30
N LYS A 8 40.52 -7.13 -28.75
CA LYS A 8 41.54 -6.17 -28.35
C LYS A 8 41.09 -4.76 -28.74
N SER A 9 41.19 -3.84 -27.79
CA SER A 9 40.92 -2.42 -27.99
C SER A 9 41.91 -1.82 -28.99
N SER A 10 41.49 -0.82 -29.77
CA SER A 10 42.43 -0.01 -30.58
C SER A 10 43.22 0.99 -29.74
N ILE A 11 42.81 1.17 -28.47
CA ILE A 11 43.41 2.04 -27.47
C ILE A 11 43.92 1.13 -26.34
N GLY A 12 45.20 0.76 -26.39
CA GLY A 12 45.88 -0.06 -25.37
C GLY A 12 45.80 -1.58 -25.56
N ASN A 13 46.61 -2.32 -24.79
CA ASN A 13 46.79 -3.78 -24.93
C ASN A 13 45.71 -4.63 -24.21
N ASN A 14 44.59 -4.02 -23.84
CA ASN A 14 43.49 -4.60 -23.07
C ASN A 14 42.25 -4.89 -23.96
N THR A 15 41.30 -5.68 -23.46
CA THR A 15 40.04 -5.94 -24.17
C THR A 15 39.12 -4.71 -24.12
N VAL A 16 38.25 -4.56 -25.12
CA VAL A 16 37.26 -3.47 -25.17
C VAL A 16 36.39 -3.45 -23.90
N GLY A 17 36.01 -4.61 -23.38
CA GLY A 17 35.26 -4.72 -22.13
C GLY A 17 36.02 -4.19 -20.91
N ASN A 18 37.32 -4.50 -20.79
CA ASN A 18 38.12 -4.06 -19.64
C ASN A 18 38.31 -2.53 -19.60
N ASN A 19 38.49 -1.91 -20.77
CA ASN A 19 38.62 -0.45 -20.85
C ASN A 19 37.32 0.26 -20.44
N ILE A 20 36.16 -0.30 -20.80
CA ILE A 20 34.86 0.27 -20.41
C ILE A 20 34.60 0.08 -18.92
N LEU A 21 34.91 -1.10 -18.36
CA LEU A 21 34.81 -1.32 -16.92
C LEU A 21 35.70 -0.33 -16.14
N SER A 22 36.93 -0.12 -16.62
CA SER A 22 37.87 0.84 -16.03
C SER A 22 37.38 2.29 -16.15
N GLN A 23 36.75 2.66 -17.26
CA GLN A 23 36.17 3.99 -17.47
C GLN A 23 35.01 4.29 -16.51
N HIS A 24 34.26 3.26 -16.12
CA HIS A 24 33.14 3.38 -15.18
C HIS A 24 33.55 3.12 -13.72
N SER A 25 34.85 3.02 -13.40
CA SER A 25 35.36 2.67 -12.06
C SER A 25 34.78 1.35 -11.52
N LEU A 26 34.38 0.46 -12.41
CA LEU A 26 33.83 -0.85 -12.06
C LEU A 26 34.98 -1.85 -11.87
N PRO A 27 34.95 -2.68 -10.82
CA PRO A 27 35.98 -3.68 -10.59
C PRO A 27 36.07 -4.65 -11.77
N SER A 28 37.23 -4.69 -12.42
CA SER A 28 37.46 -5.49 -13.63
C SER A 28 38.24 -6.79 -13.38
N SER A 29 38.64 -7.04 -12.14
CA SER A 29 39.43 -8.22 -11.78
C SER A 29 38.55 -9.42 -11.42
N ASP A 30 38.94 -10.60 -11.90
CA ASP A 30 38.17 -11.84 -11.81
C ASP A 30 37.84 -12.28 -10.37
N TYR A 31 38.59 -11.82 -9.35
CA TYR A 31 38.33 -12.17 -7.96
C TYR A 31 37.07 -11.52 -7.38
N TRP A 32 36.60 -10.40 -7.94
CA TRP A 32 35.39 -9.72 -7.46
C TRP A 32 34.13 -10.55 -7.67
N TYR A 33 34.09 -11.35 -8.74
CA TYR A 33 33.04 -12.34 -8.97
C TYR A 33 32.98 -13.34 -7.80
N TRP A 34 34.14 -13.86 -7.39
CA TRP A 34 34.24 -14.83 -6.30
C TRP A 34 33.92 -14.25 -4.93
N ILE A 35 34.24 -12.98 -4.68
CA ILE A 35 33.79 -12.26 -3.48
C ILE A 35 32.26 -12.17 -3.45
N GLY A 36 31.63 -11.80 -4.58
CA GLY A 36 30.17 -11.76 -4.71
C GLY A 36 29.52 -13.11 -4.46
N VAL A 37 30.08 -14.19 -5.03
CA VAL A 37 29.64 -15.57 -4.77
C VAL A 37 29.77 -15.94 -3.29
N GLY A 38 30.90 -15.58 -2.64
CA GLY A 38 31.13 -15.83 -1.23
C GLY A 38 30.14 -15.10 -0.32
N VAL A 39 29.86 -13.82 -0.59
CA VAL A 39 28.87 -13.02 0.17
C VAL A 39 27.46 -13.56 -0.01
N LEU A 40 27.08 -13.96 -1.23
CA LEU A 40 25.78 -14.59 -1.51
C LEU A 40 25.62 -15.93 -0.77
N LEU A 41 26.64 -16.78 -0.78
CA LEU A 41 26.62 -18.05 -0.05
C LEU A 41 26.54 -17.83 1.46
N LEU A 42 27.29 -16.87 2.00
CA LEU A 42 27.22 -16.51 3.42
C LEU A 42 25.81 -16.00 3.79
N TYR A 43 25.23 -15.12 2.98
CA TYR A 43 23.88 -14.62 3.19
C TYR A 43 22.83 -15.73 3.16
N VAL A 44 22.91 -16.65 2.18
CA VAL A 44 22.03 -17.83 2.10
C VAL A 44 22.15 -18.69 3.36
N LEU A 45 23.36 -18.95 3.85
CA LEU A 45 23.57 -19.75 5.07
C LEU A 45 22.98 -19.07 6.30
N VAL A 46 23.29 -17.78 6.51
CA VAL A 46 22.80 -17.01 7.66
C VAL A 46 21.27 -16.95 7.65
N PHE A 47 20.67 -16.64 6.51
CA PHE A 47 19.22 -16.51 6.39
C PHE A 47 18.51 -17.86 6.62
N ASN A 48 19.04 -18.97 6.08
CA ASN A 48 18.47 -20.29 6.32
C ASN A 48 18.62 -20.75 7.78
N ILE A 49 19.72 -20.42 8.46
CA ILE A 49 19.89 -20.70 9.89
C ILE A 49 18.84 -19.94 10.70
N ILE A 50 18.67 -18.64 10.45
CA ILE A 50 17.69 -17.80 11.15
C ILE A 50 16.27 -18.30 10.92
N VAL A 51 15.89 -18.62 9.68
CA VAL A 51 14.55 -19.16 9.36
C VAL A 51 14.33 -20.53 10.01
N THR A 52 15.35 -21.39 10.04
CA THR A 52 15.26 -22.69 10.72
C THR A 52 15.06 -22.51 12.22
N TRP A 53 15.82 -21.61 12.84
CA TRP A 53 15.63 -21.24 14.25
C TRP A 53 14.23 -20.65 14.49
N ALA A 54 13.78 -19.74 13.65
CA ALA A 54 12.46 -19.15 13.72
C ALA A 54 11.36 -20.21 13.63
N LEU A 55 11.44 -21.15 12.70
CA LEU A 55 10.47 -22.25 12.57
C LEU A 55 10.54 -23.27 13.72
N THR A 56 11.71 -23.44 14.35
CA THR A 56 11.90 -24.36 15.47
C THR A 56 11.33 -23.80 16.78
N TYR A 57 11.39 -22.48 16.96
CA TYR A 57 11.01 -21.81 18.21
C TYR A 57 9.70 -21.01 18.14
N LEU A 58 9.16 -20.73 16.94
CA LEU A 58 7.88 -20.04 16.77
C LEU A 58 6.77 -21.04 16.44
N ASN A 59 5.70 -21.05 17.24
CA ASN A 59 4.54 -21.91 16.99
C ASN A 59 3.78 -21.48 15.72
N PRO A 60 3.33 -22.43 14.88
CA PRO A 60 2.62 -22.12 13.65
C PRO A 60 1.20 -21.59 13.92
N LEU A 61 0.91 -20.38 13.43
CA LEU A 61 -0.41 -19.75 13.51
C LEU A 61 -1.34 -20.31 12.40
N THR A 62 -2.00 -21.43 12.73
CA THR A 62 -3.31 -21.89 12.20
C THR A 62 -3.37 -22.55 10.80
N ARG A 63 -4.08 -23.69 10.72
CA ARG A 63 -4.53 -24.40 9.49
C ARG A 63 -6.03 -24.16 9.27
N SER A 64 -6.49 -23.99 8.03
CA SER A 64 -7.91 -24.24 7.70
C SER A 64 -8.17 -24.67 6.24
N ARG A 65 -9.13 -25.59 6.09
CA ARG A 65 -9.67 -26.23 4.87
C ARG A 65 -11.18 -25.89 4.81
N THR A 66 -11.78 -25.45 3.69
CA THR A 66 -12.71 -26.26 2.85
C THR A 66 -14.20 -25.94 3.05
N VAL A 67 -14.93 -25.05 2.34
CA VAL A 67 -16.10 -25.38 1.44
C VAL A 67 -16.91 -24.09 1.08
N ALA A 68 -17.73 -24.11 0.00
CA ALA A 68 -18.50 -23.03 -0.68
C ALA A 68 -20.01 -23.43 -0.88
N PRO A 69 -20.88 -22.76 -1.71
CA PRO A 69 -21.52 -21.41 -1.62
C PRO A 69 -23.07 -21.37 -1.98
N ALA A 70 -23.63 -20.13 -2.16
CA ALA A 70 -24.88 -19.68 -2.88
C ALA A 70 -26.19 -19.45 -2.03
N ASP A 71 -27.14 -18.52 -2.27
CA ASP A 71 -27.34 -17.40 -3.22
C ASP A 71 -28.58 -16.49 -2.85
N VAL A 72 -28.59 -15.23 -3.36
CA VAL A 72 -29.67 -14.30 -3.84
C VAL A 72 -30.65 -13.50 -2.90
N THR A 73 -30.78 -12.20 -3.25
CA THR A 73 -31.53 -10.99 -2.78
C THR A 73 -33.02 -10.90 -3.19
N PRO A 74 -33.85 -9.95 -2.67
CA PRO A 74 -34.18 -8.73 -3.47
C PRO A 74 -34.53 -7.42 -2.69
N GLU A 75 -34.74 -6.37 -3.49
CA GLU A 75 -34.87 -4.91 -3.27
C GLU A 75 -36.25 -4.42 -2.74
N ASN A 76 -36.35 -3.12 -2.36
CA ASN A 76 -37.42 -2.22 -2.81
C ASN A 76 -37.16 -0.74 -2.50
N SER A 77 -37.59 0.11 -3.43
CA SER A 77 -37.47 1.57 -3.58
C SER A 77 -38.58 2.37 -2.91
N ASP A 78 -38.30 3.61 -2.47
CA ASP A 78 -39.35 4.63 -2.26
C ASP A 78 -38.80 6.06 -2.46
N GLY A 79 -39.64 6.97 -2.95
CA GLY A 79 -39.28 8.38 -3.13
C GLY A 79 -40.22 9.19 -4.01
N ASN A 80 -41.31 9.70 -3.42
CA ASN A 80 -41.93 10.98 -3.77
C ASN A 80 -43.06 11.32 -2.76
N ASP A 81 -42.71 11.97 -1.64
CA ASP A 81 -43.68 12.28 -0.55
C ASP A 81 -43.49 13.69 0.04
N GLU A 82 -43.41 14.73 -0.81
CA GLU A 82 -43.38 16.12 -0.31
C GLU A 82 -44.50 17.01 -0.88
N ARG A 83 -45.16 16.63 -1.97
CA ARG A 83 -46.25 17.45 -2.58
C ARG A 83 -47.65 17.13 -2.05
N VAL A 84 -47.83 16.02 -1.35
CA VAL A 84 -49.14 15.56 -0.85
C VAL A 84 -49.43 16.10 0.56
N GLY A 85 -48.39 16.34 1.37
CA GLY A 85 -48.53 16.76 2.77
C GLY A 85 -49.19 18.13 2.97
N GLU A 86 -48.92 19.11 2.10
CA GLU A 86 -49.46 20.46 2.29
C GLU A 86 -50.97 20.54 1.99
N ASP A 87 -51.49 19.79 1.03
CA ASP A 87 -52.91 19.81 0.63
C ASP A 87 -53.81 19.12 1.68
N PHE A 88 -53.35 17.99 2.24
CA PHE A 88 -54.06 17.30 3.32
C PHE A 88 -54.08 18.11 4.61
N ALA A 89 -53.00 18.83 4.94
CA ALA A 89 -52.96 19.67 6.13
C ALA A 89 -54.00 20.80 6.08
N GLU A 90 -54.20 21.41 4.91
CA GLU A 90 -55.20 22.47 4.73
C GLU A 90 -56.64 21.91 4.70
N LEU A 91 -56.84 20.76 4.03
CA LEU A 91 -58.12 20.05 4.03
C LEU A 91 -58.53 19.62 5.44
N PHE A 92 -57.60 19.08 6.22
CA PHE A 92 -57.86 18.63 7.59
C PHE A 92 -58.26 19.81 8.49
N ARG A 93 -57.55 20.95 8.42
CA ARG A 93 -57.90 22.17 9.19
C ARG A 93 -59.30 22.70 8.92
N LYS A 94 -59.80 22.54 7.68
CA LYS A 94 -61.17 22.96 7.30
C LYS A 94 -62.23 21.92 7.63
N SER A 95 -61.83 20.70 7.96
CA SER A 95 -62.74 19.59 8.23
C SER A 95 -63.47 19.73 9.57
N TYR A 96 -64.64 19.09 9.67
CA TYR A 96 -65.42 19.01 10.89
C TYR A 96 -64.60 18.39 12.05
N HIS A 97 -63.79 17.37 11.76
CA HIS A 97 -62.98 16.68 12.76
C HIS A 97 -61.94 17.57 13.43
N TYR A 98 -61.32 18.49 12.69
CA TYR A 98 -60.37 19.43 13.30
C TYR A 98 -61.06 20.34 14.32
N ARG A 99 -62.28 20.81 14.01
CA ARG A 99 -63.07 21.68 14.91
C ARG A 99 -63.57 20.91 16.14
N GLU A 100 -63.94 19.65 15.98
CA GLU A 100 -64.36 18.78 17.08
C GLU A 100 -63.20 18.46 18.03
N VAL A 101 -62.00 18.21 17.48
CA VAL A 101 -60.77 18.02 18.27
C VAL A 101 -60.38 19.33 18.96
N GLU A 102 -60.44 20.47 18.28
CA GLU A 102 -60.14 21.79 18.89
C GLU A 102 -61.13 22.12 20.02
N ALA A 103 -62.42 21.85 19.82
CA ALA A 103 -63.44 22.00 20.86
C ALA A 103 -63.17 21.07 22.06
N SER A 104 -62.75 19.83 21.80
CA SER A 104 -62.36 18.88 22.85
C SER A 104 -61.10 19.32 23.60
N ILE A 105 -60.10 19.86 22.89
CA ILE A 105 -58.88 20.41 23.50
C ILE A 105 -59.22 21.61 24.37
N MET A 106 -60.09 22.52 23.92
CA MET A 106 -60.53 23.65 24.76
C MET A 106 -61.30 23.16 25.99
N HIS A 107 -62.13 22.12 25.84
CA HIS A 107 -62.89 21.53 26.94
C HIS A 107 -62.01 20.83 27.98
N PHE A 108 -61.01 20.06 27.55
CA PHE A 108 -60.09 19.34 28.43
C PHE A 108 -58.85 20.15 28.84
N GLY A 109 -58.56 21.26 28.16
CA GLY A 109 -57.43 22.13 28.42
C GLY A 109 -57.62 23.04 29.63
N SER A 110 -58.88 23.32 30.01
CA SER A 110 -59.20 23.93 31.29
C SER A 110 -59.31 22.85 32.39
N PRO A 111 -58.41 22.83 33.39
CA PRO A 111 -58.54 21.88 34.49
C PRO A 111 -59.84 22.14 35.26
N LEU A 112 -60.54 21.07 35.66
CA LEU A 112 -61.74 21.17 36.48
C LEU A 112 -61.45 21.96 37.76
N ALA A 113 -62.36 22.84 38.18
CA ALA A 113 -62.18 23.66 39.38
C ALA A 113 -61.94 22.77 40.62
N GLY A 114 -60.75 22.86 41.22
CA GLY A 114 -60.33 22.04 42.36
C GLY A 114 -59.52 20.78 42.01
N SER A 115 -59.26 20.51 40.72
CA SER A 115 -58.37 19.41 40.31
C SER A 115 -56.89 19.78 40.46
N GLU A 116 -56.10 18.86 41.00
CA GLU A 116 -54.65 19.04 41.15
C GLU A 116 -53.88 18.59 39.91
N PRO A 117 -52.74 19.22 39.58
CA PRO A 117 -51.90 18.80 38.47
C PRO A 117 -51.41 17.37 38.65
N LEU A 118 -51.37 16.58 37.57
CA LEU A 118 -50.80 15.23 37.56
C LEU A 118 -49.33 15.29 37.98
N LYS A 119 -49.00 14.63 39.10
CA LYS A 119 -47.62 14.51 39.60
C LYS A 119 -47.21 13.05 39.50
N PHE A 120 -46.09 12.79 38.84
CA PHE A 120 -45.44 11.48 38.87
C PHE A 120 -44.44 11.45 40.03
N GLU A 121 -44.35 10.31 40.71
CA GLU A 121 -43.38 10.14 41.81
C GLU A 121 -41.92 10.21 41.34
N SER A 122 -41.66 9.91 40.06
CA SER A 122 -40.34 10.00 39.46
C SER A 122 -40.41 10.46 38.00
N THR A 123 -39.34 11.12 37.53
CA THR A 123 -39.17 11.52 36.13
C THR A 123 -38.96 10.31 35.20
N TYR A 124 -38.41 9.20 35.73
CA TYR A 124 -38.11 7.98 34.98
C TYR A 124 -38.62 6.74 35.70
N ALA A 125 -39.02 5.72 34.94
CA ALA A 125 -39.56 4.47 35.48
C ALA A 125 -38.55 3.64 36.30
N ARG A 126 -37.24 3.81 36.06
CA ARG A 126 -36.13 3.20 36.80
C ARG A 126 -34.88 4.08 36.78
N ASP A 127 -33.92 3.76 37.63
CA ASP A 127 -32.58 4.34 37.62
C ASP A 127 -31.82 4.07 36.30
N ALA A 128 -30.87 4.94 35.98
CA ALA A 128 -30.13 4.91 34.72
C ALA A 128 -29.31 3.62 34.53
N LEU A 129 -28.79 3.05 35.61
CA LEU A 129 -27.97 1.84 35.56
C LEU A 129 -28.85 0.63 35.20
N SER A 130 -30.02 0.51 35.82
CA SER A 130 -31.03 -0.49 35.46
C SER A 130 -31.44 -0.39 33.99
N GLN A 131 -31.72 0.82 33.49
CA GLN A 131 -32.08 1.02 32.08
C GLN A 131 -30.94 0.61 31.14
N PHE A 132 -29.70 0.99 31.48
CA PHE A 132 -28.51 0.61 30.71
C PHE A 132 -28.32 -0.91 30.65
N LEU A 133 -28.42 -1.60 31.79
CA LEU A 133 -28.29 -3.07 31.84
C LEU A 133 -29.39 -3.78 31.05
N ILE A 134 -30.64 -3.29 31.10
CA ILE A 134 -31.75 -3.82 30.32
C ILE A 134 -31.50 -3.62 28.81
N CYS A 135 -31.04 -2.44 28.41
CA CYS A 135 -30.68 -2.15 27.03
C CYS A 135 -29.52 -3.04 26.55
N LEU A 136 -28.48 -3.24 27.37
CA LEU A 136 -27.36 -4.11 27.04
C LEU A 136 -27.79 -5.57 26.90
N TRP A 137 -28.64 -6.06 27.81
CA TRP A 137 -29.22 -7.40 27.74
C TRP A 137 -30.07 -7.58 26.48
N LYS A 138 -30.94 -6.62 26.16
CA LYS A 138 -31.77 -6.65 24.95
C LYS A 138 -30.92 -6.61 23.69
N GLN A 139 -29.87 -5.79 23.67
CA GLN A 139 -28.91 -5.73 22.58
C GLN A 139 -28.17 -7.06 22.40
N ASN A 140 -27.74 -7.70 23.49
CA ASN A 140 -27.10 -9.02 23.46
C ASN A 140 -28.06 -10.08 22.90
N LEU A 141 -29.33 -10.08 23.34
CA LEU A 141 -30.35 -10.99 22.79
C LEU A 141 -30.60 -10.77 21.30
N VAL A 142 -30.74 -9.53 20.86
CA VAL A 142 -30.94 -9.19 19.43
C VAL A 142 -29.71 -9.61 18.62
N TYR A 143 -28.50 -9.41 19.15
CA TYR A 143 -27.26 -9.86 18.53
C TYR A 143 -27.25 -11.39 18.35
N TRP A 144 -27.65 -12.16 19.34
CA TRP A 144 -27.67 -13.62 19.19
C TRP A 144 -28.89 -14.18 18.44
N ARG A 145 -29.87 -13.34 18.08
CA ARG A 145 -31.07 -13.74 17.32
C ARG A 145 -30.79 -14.00 15.83
N SER A 146 -29.75 -13.37 15.26
CA SER A 146 -29.27 -13.59 13.88
C SER A 146 -27.82 -14.08 13.85
N PRO A 147 -27.54 -15.28 14.40
CA PRO A 147 -26.18 -15.76 14.61
C PRO A 147 -25.38 -15.92 13.30
N GLN A 148 -26.07 -16.23 12.19
CA GLN A 148 -25.45 -16.35 10.87
C GLN A 148 -24.89 -15.01 10.37
N TYR A 149 -25.68 -13.93 10.48
CA TYR A 149 -25.28 -12.58 10.08
C TYR A 149 -24.11 -12.07 10.93
N ASN A 150 -24.18 -12.26 12.25
CA ASN A 150 -23.10 -11.84 13.16
C ASN A 150 -21.84 -12.69 13.00
N GLY A 151 -21.97 -13.97 12.67
CA GLY A 151 -20.84 -14.81 12.27
C GLY A 151 -20.13 -14.30 11.02
N VAL A 152 -20.87 -13.97 9.96
CA VAL A 152 -20.28 -13.40 8.73
C VAL A 152 -19.60 -12.05 9.00
N ARG A 153 -20.24 -11.19 9.81
CA ARG A 153 -19.66 -9.90 10.23
C ARG A 153 -18.36 -10.09 11.00
N LEU A 154 -18.33 -11.02 11.96
CA LEU A 154 -17.15 -11.33 12.75
C LEU A 154 -16.03 -11.90 11.87
N CYS A 155 -16.34 -12.82 10.96
CA CYS A 155 -15.37 -13.34 10.00
C CYS A 155 -14.79 -12.23 9.10
N PHE A 156 -15.64 -11.36 8.54
CA PHE A 156 -15.18 -10.27 7.69
C PHE A 156 -14.27 -9.29 8.46
N THR A 157 -14.67 -8.91 9.67
CA THR A 157 -13.88 -7.99 10.51
C THR A 157 -12.56 -8.59 10.93
N VAL A 158 -12.51 -9.88 11.30
CA VAL A 158 -11.26 -10.58 11.65
C VAL A 158 -10.34 -10.71 10.43
N ILE A 159 -10.85 -11.11 9.26
CA ILE A 159 -10.03 -11.23 8.04
C ILE A 159 -9.47 -9.87 7.63
N ALA A 160 -10.30 -8.81 7.63
CA ALA A 160 -9.85 -7.46 7.32
C ALA A 160 -8.79 -6.97 8.33
N ALA A 161 -8.98 -7.24 9.62
CA ALA A 161 -8.01 -6.89 10.66
C ALA A 161 -6.68 -7.63 10.49
N LEU A 162 -6.70 -8.91 10.11
CA LEU A 162 -5.47 -9.68 9.88
C LEU A 162 -4.69 -9.18 8.65
N ILE A 163 -5.38 -8.86 7.56
CA ILE A 163 -4.76 -8.34 6.34
C ILE A 163 -4.15 -6.95 6.59
N LEU A 164 -4.92 -6.06 7.21
CA LEU A 164 -4.41 -4.72 7.56
C LEU A 164 -3.27 -4.82 8.57
N GLY A 165 -3.41 -5.71 9.56
CA GLY A 165 -2.40 -5.97 10.57
C GLY A 165 -1.08 -6.47 9.98
N SER A 166 -1.13 -7.39 9.00
CA SER A 166 0.09 -7.91 8.37
C SER A 166 0.81 -6.86 7.53
N GLY A 167 0.12 -5.92 6.89
CA GLY A 167 0.79 -4.79 6.23
C GLY A 167 1.38 -3.79 7.21
N LEU A 168 0.61 -3.44 8.26
CA LEU A 168 1.00 -2.42 9.23
C LEU A 168 2.15 -2.86 10.12
N VAL A 169 2.25 -4.17 10.44
CA VAL A 169 3.35 -4.69 11.27
C VAL A 169 4.70 -4.60 10.57
N GLU A 170 4.73 -4.64 9.23
CA GLU A 170 5.97 -4.50 8.44
C GLU A 170 6.50 -3.07 8.46
N ILE A 171 5.62 -2.05 8.57
CA ILE A 171 6.00 -0.64 8.46
C ILE A 171 7.07 -0.22 9.49
N PRO A 172 6.97 -0.54 10.80
CA PRO A 172 8.03 -0.26 11.77
C PRO A 172 9.36 -0.95 11.44
N TYR A 173 9.32 -2.22 11.01
CA TYR A 173 10.55 -2.96 10.67
C TYR A 173 11.23 -2.36 9.44
N ILE A 174 10.45 -2.02 8.41
CA ILE A 174 10.94 -1.36 7.20
C ILE A 174 11.51 0.01 7.55
N LEU A 175 10.85 0.79 8.41
CA LEU A 175 11.33 2.10 8.82
C LEU A 175 12.70 2.00 9.49
N VAL A 176 12.85 1.08 10.45
CA VAL A 176 14.13 0.82 11.13
C VAL A 176 15.19 0.37 10.13
N GLN A 177 14.87 -0.58 9.25
CA GLN A 177 15.76 -1.05 8.19
C GLN A 177 16.20 0.09 7.26
N THR A 178 15.28 0.95 6.83
CA THR A 178 15.56 2.10 5.98
C THR A 178 16.47 3.10 6.68
N ILE A 179 16.30 3.34 7.97
CA ILE A 179 17.19 4.24 8.72
C ILE A 179 18.61 3.68 8.75
N PHE A 180 18.77 2.40 9.13
CA PHE A 180 20.10 1.78 9.17
C PHE A 180 20.77 1.72 7.79
N TYR A 181 20.07 1.19 6.78
CA TYR A 181 20.58 1.13 5.42
C TYR A 181 20.85 2.52 4.86
N GLY A 182 19.93 3.45 5.08
CA GLY A 182 19.96 4.80 4.52
C GLY A 182 21.11 5.62 5.09
N ILE A 183 21.34 5.59 6.41
CA ILE A 183 22.49 6.27 7.04
C ILE A 183 23.79 5.75 6.43
N ILE A 184 23.98 4.43 6.41
CA ILE A 184 25.23 3.82 5.94
C ILE A 184 25.48 4.17 4.47
N THR A 185 24.48 3.95 3.62
CA THR A 185 24.65 4.13 2.17
C THR A 185 24.76 5.60 1.77
N TYR A 186 24.03 6.50 2.42
CA TYR A 186 24.07 7.92 2.11
C TYR A 186 25.47 8.51 2.31
N PHE A 187 26.10 8.20 3.44
CA PHE A 187 27.45 8.66 3.74
C PHE A 187 28.53 7.89 2.96
N MET A 188 28.31 6.61 2.64
CA MET A 188 29.24 5.83 1.83
C MET A 188 29.31 6.31 0.38
N VAL A 189 28.18 6.75 -0.19
CA VAL A 189 28.12 7.33 -1.54
C VAL A 189 28.62 8.79 -1.56
N ASP A 190 28.78 9.40 -0.39
CA ASP A 190 29.18 10.81 -0.18
C ASP A 190 28.21 11.80 -0.86
N PHE A 191 26.91 11.58 -0.66
CA PHE A 191 25.90 12.56 -1.06
C PHE A 191 26.04 13.86 -0.23
N GLU A 192 25.56 14.96 -0.81
CA GLU A 192 25.62 16.28 -0.19
C GLU A 192 24.95 16.31 1.19
N ARG A 193 25.65 16.78 2.22
CA ARG A 193 25.20 16.66 3.64
C ARG A 193 24.11 17.65 4.05
N THR A 194 23.20 17.97 3.15
CA THR A 194 22.06 18.85 3.38
C THR A 194 20.89 18.04 3.96
N ALA A 195 20.33 18.48 5.08
CA ALA A 195 19.28 17.76 5.79
C ALA A 195 18.07 17.44 4.89
N GLY A 196 17.65 18.38 4.04
CA GLY A 196 16.53 18.17 3.11
C GLY A 196 16.76 17.03 2.12
N LYS A 197 17.96 16.96 1.51
CA LYS A 197 18.33 15.90 0.58
C LYS A 197 18.44 14.54 1.27
N PHE A 198 18.96 14.52 2.50
CA PHE A 198 19.02 13.32 3.34
C PHE A 198 17.63 12.77 3.67
N PHE A 199 16.69 13.62 4.12
CA PHE A 199 15.33 13.18 4.40
C PHE A 199 14.58 12.73 3.15
N LEU A 200 14.75 13.42 2.02
CA LEU A 200 14.18 12.99 0.74
C LEU A 200 14.73 11.63 0.30
N PHE A 201 16.03 11.40 0.48
CA PHE A 201 16.64 10.09 0.23
C PHE A 201 16.01 9.01 1.12
N LEU A 202 15.85 9.26 2.42
CA LEU A 202 15.19 8.31 3.33
C LEU A 202 13.73 8.04 2.91
N VAL A 203 12.98 9.05 2.47
CA VAL A 203 11.60 8.87 1.97
C VAL A 203 11.58 7.97 0.75
N PHE A 204 12.44 8.21 -0.24
CA PHE A 204 12.53 7.35 -1.43
C PHE A 204 12.92 5.93 -1.03
N MET A 205 13.94 5.75 -0.20
CA MET A 205 14.37 4.42 0.25
C MET A 205 13.30 3.70 1.07
N PHE A 206 12.54 4.41 1.90
CA PHE A 206 11.44 3.86 2.68
C PHE A 206 10.31 3.37 1.77
N LEU A 207 9.86 4.20 0.83
CA LEU A 207 8.85 3.82 -0.16
C LEU A 207 9.34 2.65 -1.02
N THR A 208 10.63 2.63 -1.37
CA THR A 208 11.23 1.55 -2.15
C THR A 208 11.19 0.22 -1.41
N PHE A 209 11.68 0.18 -0.18
CA PHE A 209 11.63 -1.04 0.63
C PHE A 209 10.19 -1.47 0.94
N THR A 210 9.28 -0.51 1.13
CA THR A 210 7.86 -0.79 1.35
C THR A 210 7.23 -1.46 0.15
N TYR A 211 7.34 -0.89 -1.07
CA TYR A 211 6.74 -1.52 -2.23
C TYR A 211 7.39 -2.87 -2.55
N PHE A 212 8.69 -3.06 -2.31
CA PHE A 212 9.34 -4.36 -2.54
C PHE A 212 8.82 -5.43 -1.58
N THR A 213 8.63 -5.06 -0.31
CA THR A 213 8.05 -5.96 0.70
C THR A 213 6.61 -6.33 0.33
N PHE A 214 5.81 -5.34 -0.06
CA PHE A 214 4.42 -5.55 -0.46
C PHE A 214 4.31 -6.34 -1.77
N TYR A 215 5.23 -6.14 -2.70
CA TYR A 215 5.36 -6.96 -3.90
C TYR A 215 5.67 -8.42 -3.56
N GLY A 216 6.60 -8.68 -2.63
CA GLY A 216 6.91 -10.03 -2.16
C GLY A 216 5.69 -10.72 -1.54
N MET A 217 4.96 -10.01 -0.66
CA MET A 217 3.71 -10.50 -0.08
C MET A 217 2.66 -10.80 -1.16
N MET A 218 2.47 -9.89 -2.12
CA MET A 218 1.59 -10.08 -3.26
C MET A 218 1.97 -11.32 -4.08
N ALA A 219 3.24 -11.51 -4.41
CA ALA A 219 3.71 -12.65 -5.17
C ALA A 219 3.43 -13.97 -4.46
N VAL A 220 3.66 -14.04 -3.14
CA VAL A 220 3.32 -15.22 -2.32
C VAL A 220 1.82 -15.43 -2.27
N GLY A 221 1.02 -14.37 -2.11
CA GLY A 221 -0.44 -14.46 -2.08
C GLY A 221 -1.07 -14.89 -3.41
N LEU A 222 -0.46 -14.52 -4.54
CA LEU A 222 -0.93 -14.85 -5.89
C LEU A 222 -0.49 -16.25 -6.37
N THR A 223 0.37 -16.94 -5.64
CA THR A 223 0.95 -18.22 -6.09
C THR A 223 0.60 -19.38 -5.16
N PRO A 224 0.45 -20.61 -5.70
CA PRO A 224 0.20 -21.79 -4.88
C PRO A 224 1.38 -22.23 -4.00
N SER A 225 2.60 -21.82 -4.31
CA SER A 225 3.80 -22.24 -3.58
C SER A 225 4.85 -21.12 -3.47
N PRO A 226 5.59 -21.06 -2.34
CA PRO A 226 6.59 -20.02 -2.12
C PRO A 226 7.76 -20.11 -3.12
N HIS A 227 8.09 -21.31 -3.60
CA HIS A 227 9.12 -21.48 -4.63
C HIS A 227 8.70 -20.86 -5.97
N LEU A 228 7.43 -21.01 -6.37
CA LEU A 228 6.93 -20.37 -7.59
C LEU A 228 6.89 -18.85 -7.44
N ALA A 229 6.47 -18.34 -6.28
CA ALA A 229 6.56 -16.91 -5.95
C ALA A 229 7.98 -16.38 -6.11
N ALA A 230 8.99 -17.09 -5.60
CA ALA A 230 10.39 -16.68 -5.71
C ALA A 230 10.86 -16.64 -7.18
N VAL A 231 10.52 -17.65 -7.99
CA VAL A 231 10.86 -17.68 -9.42
C VAL A 231 10.24 -16.49 -10.14
N ILE A 232 8.93 -16.25 -9.96
CA ILE A 232 8.21 -15.14 -10.59
C ILE A 232 8.83 -13.80 -10.13
N SER A 233 9.05 -13.63 -8.83
CA SER A 233 9.63 -12.42 -8.26
C SER A 233 11.00 -12.11 -8.85
N SER A 234 11.87 -13.13 -8.95
CA SER A 234 13.23 -12.95 -9.49
C SER A 234 13.23 -12.51 -10.96
N ALA A 235 12.27 -13.00 -11.76
CA ALA A 235 12.11 -12.60 -13.15
C ALA A 235 11.71 -11.12 -13.26
N PHE A 236 10.74 -10.68 -12.46
CA PHE A 236 10.31 -9.27 -12.43
C PHE A 236 11.39 -8.34 -11.88
N TYR A 237 12.12 -8.73 -10.84
CA TYR A 237 13.26 -7.95 -10.32
C TYR A 237 14.33 -7.71 -11.38
N SER A 238 14.65 -8.75 -12.15
CA SER A 238 15.61 -8.67 -13.25
C SER A 238 15.11 -7.73 -14.34
N LEU A 239 13.83 -7.86 -14.72
CA LEU A 239 13.21 -7.06 -15.75
C LEU A 239 13.09 -5.58 -15.36
N TRP A 240 12.68 -5.30 -14.12
CA TRP A 240 12.63 -3.94 -13.60
C TRP A 240 14.01 -3.31 -13.51
N ASN A 241 15.05 -4.04 -13.07
CA ASN A 241 16.42 -3.51 -13.08
C ASN A 241 16.87 -3.14 -14.50
N LEU A 242 16.66 -4.04 -15.47
CA LEU A 242 17.07 -3.85 -16.85
C LEU A 242 16.40 -2.63 -17.50
N LEU A 243 15.09 -2.48 -17.29
CA LEU A 243 14.26 -1.47 -17.96
C LEU A 243 13.89 -0.28 -17.07
N SER A 244 14.64 -0.08 -15.99
CA SER A 244 14.45 1.06 -15.07
C SER A 244 14.93 2.40 -15.64
N GLY A 245 15.62 2.40 -16.79
CA GLY A 245 16.17 3.60 -17.41
C GLY A 245 17.66 3.86 -17.14
N PHE A 246 18.29 3.10 -16.24
CA PHE A 246 19.72 3.23 -15.95
C PHE A 246 20.59 2.30 -16.82
N LEU A 247 20.32 1.00 -16.84
CA LEU A 247 21.05 0.04 -17.68
C LEU A 247 20.72 0.20 -19.17
N VAL A 248 19.44 0.40 -19.49
CA VAL A 248 18.96 0.72 -20.82
C VAL A 248 18.33 2.11 -20.77
N PRO A 249 18.97 3.15 -21.33
CA PRO A 249 18.41 4.50 -21.36
C PRO A 249 17.06 4.51 -22.06
N LYS A 250 16.13 5.34 -21.56
CA LYS A 250 14.75 5.48 -22.10
C LYS A 250 14.70 5.64 -23.63
N PRO A 251 15.56 6.44 -24.29
CA PRO A 251 15.52 6.61 -25.75
C PRO A 251 15.86 5.33 -26.54
N SER A 252 16.59 4.40 -25.92
CA SER A 252 16.99 3.13 -26.55
C SER A 252 15.95 2.02 -26.36
N ILE A 253 14.89 2.25 -25.56
CA ILE A 253 13.82 1.29 -25.35
C ILE A 253 12.89 1.32 -26.58
N PRO A 254 12.60 0.18 -27.23
CA PRO A 254 11.65 0.13 -28.33
C PRO A 254 10.30 0.73 -27.93
N GLY A 255 9.68 1.51 -28.82
CA GLY A 255 8.45 2.25 -28.49
C GLY A 255 7.32 1.38 -27.94
N TRP A 256 7.18 0.13 -28.43
CA TRP A 256 6.18 -0.81 -27.94
C TRP A 256 6.49 -1.43 -26.57
N TRP A 257 7.70 -1.25 -26.02
CA TRP A 257 8.09 -1.63 -24.64
C TRP A 257 8.09 -0.43 -23.68
N LEU A 258 7.87 0.78 -24.17
CA LEU A 258 7.98 1.99 -23.38
C LEU A 258 6.96 2.07 -22.24
N TRP A 259 5.79 1.45 -22.38
CA TRP A 259 4.79 1.37 -21.30
C TRP A 259 5.36 0.65 -20.06
N PHE A 260 6.23 -0.35 -20.25
CA PHE A 260 6.83 -1.10 -19.15
C PHE A 260 7.72 -0.22 -18.28
N TYR A 261 8.44 0.72 -18.89
CA TYR A 261 9.24 1.72 -18.17
C TYR A 261 8.37 2.54 -17.21
N TYR A 262 7.16 2.93 -17.61
CA TYR A 262 6.27 3.73 -16.77
C TYR A 262 5.58 2.95 -15.64
N ILE A 263 5.36 1.64 -15.81
CA ILE A 263 4.83 0.79 -14.75
C ILE A 263 5.92 0.13 -13.88
N CYS A 264 7.20 0.42 -14.15
CA CYS A 264 8.33 -0.10 -13.39
C CYS A 264 8.57 0.76 -12.13
N PRO A 265 8.37 0.23 -10.90
CA PRO A 265 8.56 1.02 -9.68
C PRO A 265 10.02 1.43 -9.45
N ILE A 266 10.99 0.64 -9.94
CA ILE A 266 12.42 0.98 -9.87
C ILE A 266 12.72 2.23 -10.71
N ALA A 267 12.06 2.41 -11.87
CA ALA A 267 12.24 3.61 -12.70
C ALA A 267 11.83 4.89 -11.97
N TRP A 268 10.74 4.83 -11.17
CA TRP A 268 10.30 5.94 -10.32
C TRP A 268 11.25 6.17 -9.13
N THR A 269 11.78 5.09 -8.54
CA THR A 269 12.79 5.19 -7.48
C THR A 269 14.06 5.90 -7.98
N LEU A 270 14.63 5.42 -9.09
CA LEU A 270 15.86 5.99 -9.65
C LEU A 270 15.67 7.45 -10.04
N ARG A 271 14.58 7.76 -10.74
CA ARG A 271 14.25 9.15 -11.07
C ARG A 271 14.13 10.01 -9.82
N GLY A 272 13.41 9.56 -8.79
CA GLY A 272 13.24 10.29 -7.54
C GLY A 272 14.55 10.58 -6.82
N ILE A 273 15.41 9.55 -6.67
CA ILE A 273 16.72 9.69 -6.03
C ILE A 273 17.63 10.60 -6.86
N ILE A 274 17.76 10.36 -8.17
CA ILE A 274 18.64 11.16 -9.04
C ILE A 274 18.18 12.62 -9.08
N CYS A 275 16.89 12.89 -9.27
CA CYS A 275 16.36 14.26 -9.25
C CYS A 275 16.57 14.95 -7.89
N SER A 276 16.37 14.24 -6.77
CA SER A 276 16.49 14.85 -5.43
C SER A 276 17.93 15.10 -5.01
N GLN A 277 18.89 14.27 -5.45
CA GLN A 277 20.29 14.42 -5.07
C GLN A 277 21.09 15.29 -6.05
N LEU A 278 20.80 15.20 -7.36
CA LEU A 278 21.60 15.80 -8.43
C LEU A 278 20.86 16.86 -9.27
N GLY A 279 19.55 17.03 -9.09
CA GLY A 279 18.73 17.89 -9.96
C GLY A 279 19.00 19.40 -9.83
N ASP A 280 19.65 19.82 -8.74
CA ASP A 280 20.06 21.20 -8.43
C ASP A 280 21.58 21.41 -8.56
N VAL A 281 22.33 20.39 -9.01
CA VAL A 281 23.78 20.48 -9.14
C VAL A 281 24.16 21.15 -10.46
N GLU A 282 24.79 22.33 -10.36
CA GLU A 282 25.20 23.15 -11.51
C GLU A 282 26.65 22.91 -11.96
N THR A 283 27.37 21.96 -11.33
CA THR A 283 28.75 21.66 -11.71
C THR A 283 28.81 21.23 -13.18
N ILE A 284 29.76 21.81 -13.92
CA ILE A 284 29.96 21.49 -15.33
C ILE A 284 30.66 20.15 -15.44
N ILE A 285 30.10 19.25 -16.23
CA ILE A 285 30.71 17.98 -16.60
C ILE A 285 31.11 18.03 -18.07
N VAL A 286 32.31 17.52 -18.35
CA VAL A 286 32.85 17.40 -19.70
C VAL A 286 33.01 15.92 -19.99
N GLY A 287 32.28 15.43 -20.99
CA GLY A 287 32.31 14.03 -21.41
C GLY A 287 32.34 13.91 -22.94
N PRO A 288 32.53 12.69 -23.47
CA PRO A 288 32.53 12.46 -24.91
C PRO A 288 31.18 12.86 -25.52
N GLY A 289 31.13 14.00 -26.22
CA GLY A 289 29.92 14.51 -26.88
C GLY A 289 28.94 15.27 -25.99
N PHE A 290 29.30 15.64 -24.75
CA PHE A 290 28.47 16.49 -23.89
C PHE A 290 29.32 17.46 -23.06
N GLU A 291 28.95 18.73 -23.10
CA GLU A 291 29.48 19.79 -22.24
C GLU A 291 28.30 20.58 -21.66
N GLY A 292 28.18 20.57 -20.34
CA GLY A 292 27.11 21.27 -19.65
C GLY A 292 27.01 20.90 -18.17
N THR A 293 26.07 21.53 -17.47
CA THR A 293 25.79 21.24 -16.06
C THR A 293 25.25 19.82 -15.86
N VAL A 294 25.45 19.22 -14.68
CA VAL A 294 24.84 17.93 -14.29
C VAL A 294 23.33 17.96 -14.47
N LYS A 295 22.63 19.01 -14.05
CA LYS A 295 21.19 19.18 -14.29
C LYS A 295 20.80 18.99 -15.76
N LYS A 296 21.47 19.72 -16.66
CA LYS A 296 21.24 19.62 -18.12
C LYS A 296 21.55 18.22 -18.67
N TYR A 297 22.54 17.53 -18.11
CA TYR A 297 22.84 16.15 -18.48
C TYR A 297 21.67 15.21 -18.14
N LEU A 298 21.08 15.36 -16.94
CA LEU A 298 19.93 14.58 -16.50
C LEU A 298 18.70 14.82 -17.39
N GLU A 299 18.45 16.07 -17.77
CA GLU A 299 17.36 16.42 -18.69
C GLU A 299 17.57 15.82 -20.09
N VAL A 300 18.77 15.95 -20.66
CA VAL A 300 19.04 15.50 -22.04
C VAL A 300 19.16 13.98 -22.15
N THR A 301 19.81 13.33 -21.18
CA THR A 301 20.12 11.89 -21.25
C THR A 301 18.99 11.03 -20.69
N PHE A 302 18.40 11.44 -19.56
CA PHE A 302 17.38 10.66 -18.86
C PHE A 302 15.96 11.25 -18.98
N GLY A 303 15.82 12.50 -19.41
CA GLY A 303 14.53 13.18 -19.44
C GLY A 303 14.02 13.54 -18.05
N TYR A 304 14.92 13.79 -17.10
CA TYR A 304 14.61 14.07 -15.70
C TYR A 304 14.54 15.57 -15.45
N GLY A 305 13.33 16.10 -15.28
CA GLY A 305 13.06 17.51 -15.01
C GLY A 305 12.86 17.84 -13.51
N PRO A 306 12.76 19.14 -13.17
CA PRO A 306 12.68 19.63 -11.79
C PRO A 306 11.38 19.22 -11.05
N ASP A 307 10.24 19.13 -11.74
CA ASP A 307 8.95 18.82 -11.11
C ASP A 307 8.69 17.30 -10.91
N MET A 308 9.70 16.47 -11.10
CA MET A 308 9.54 15.01 -11.11
C MET A 308 9.64 14.35 -9.74
N ILE A 309 10.12 15.06 -8.72
CA ILE A 309 10.29 14.53 -7.36
C ILE A 309 8.91 14.17 -6.77
N GLY A 310 7.98 15.13 -6.77
CA GLY A 310 6.62 14.92 -6.25
C GLY A 310 5.86 13.83 -7.00
N ALA A 311 5.94 13.84 -8.34
CA ALA A 311 5.35 12.80 -9.17
C ALA A 311 5.92 11.40 -8.86
N SER A 312 7.22 11.32 -8.54
CA SER A 312 7.86 10.05 -8.18
C SER A 312 7.43 9.55 -6.82
N ILE A 313 7.31 10.43 -5.83
CA ILE A 313 6.75 10.06 -4.52
C ILE A 313 5.31 9.53 -4.69
N ALA A 314 4.46 10.25 -5.42
CA ALA A 314 3.08 9.86 -5.65
C ALA A 314 2.97 8.51 -6.38
N ALA A 315 3.80 8.26 -7.40
CA ALA A 315 3.84 6.99 -8.10
C ALA A 315 4.25 5.84 -7.18
N LEU A 316 5.29 6.03 -6.36
CA LEU A 316 5.76 4.99 -5.42
C LEU A 316 4.73 4.69 -4.33
N VAL A 317 4.05 5.69 -3.80
CA VAL A 317 2.90 5.48 -2.89
C VAL A 317 1.80 4.69 -3.61
N GLY A 318 1.52 5.02 -4.87
CA GLY A 318 0.59 4.27 -5.72
C GLY A 318 0.97 2.79 -5.86
N PHE A 319 2.25 2.48 -6.08
CA PHE A 319 2.72 1.08 -6.13
C PHE A 319 2.62 0.36 -4.78
N CYS A 320 2.93 1.04 -3.67
CA CYS A 320 2.75 0.47 -2.34
C CYS A 320 1.28 0.07 -2.13
N LEU A 321 0.35 1.00 -2.38
CA LEU A 321 -1.07 0.74 -2.25
C LEU A 321 -1.54 -0.36 -3.22
N LEU A 322 -1.11 -0.31 -4.48
CA LEU A 322 -1.48 -1.31 -5.48
C LEU A 322 -1.07 -2.72 -5.05
N PHE A 323 0.21 -2.93 -4.71
CA PHE A 323 0.70 -4.26 -4.34
C PHE A 323 0.05 -4.76 -3.04
N PHE A 324 -0.15 -3.86 -2.07
CA PHE A 324 -0.85 -4.22 -0.83
C PHE A 324 -2.31 -4.59 -1.06
N ILE A 325 -3.02 -3.83 -1.90
CA ILE A 325 -4.41 -4.13 -2.28
C ILE A 325 -4.46 -5.47 -3.00
N VAL A 326 -3.61 -5.73 -3.99
CA VAL A 326 -3.60 -7.01 -4.71
C VAL A 326 -3.29 -8.17 -3.75
N PHE A 327 -2.38 -8.00 -2.79
CA PHE A 327 -2.14 -8.97 -1.72
C PHE A 327 -3.39 -9.20 -0.86
N ALA A 328 -4.07 -8.14 -0.42
CA ALA A 328 -5.31 -8.23 0.34
C ALA A 328 -6.40 -9.01 -0.43
N PHE A 329 -6.55 -8.73 -1.72
CA PHE A 329 -7.46 -9.44 -2.61
C PHE A 329 -7.03 -10.90 -2.81
N SER A 330 -5.73 -11.18 -2.99
CA SER A 330 -5.25 -12.55 -3.19
C SER A 330 -5.53 -13.42 -1.97
N VAL A 331 -5.31 -12.91 -0.75
CA VAL A 331 -5.63 -13.65 0.48
C VAL A 331 -7.14 -13.94 0.60
N LYS A 332 -7.98 -12.99 0.17
CA LYS A 332 -9.44 -13.15 0.23
C LYS A 332 -9.99 -14.15 -0.80
N PHE A 333 -9.48 -14.11 -2.04
CA PHE A 333 -10.08 -14.83 -3.17
C PHE A 333 -9.28 -16.06 -3.63
N LEU A 334 -7.96 -16.05 -3.47
CA LEU A 334 -7.07 -17.11 -3.94
C LEU A 334 -6.64 -17.99 -2.77
N ASN A 335 -7.52 -18.91 -2.38
CA ASN A 335 -7.23 -19.84 -1.30
C ASN A 335 -6.51 -21.10 -1.83
N PHE A 336 -5.21 -20.98 -2.08
CA PHE A 336 -4.38 -22.10 -2.57
C PHE A 336 -4.09 -23.18 -1.50
N GLN A 337 -4.37 -22.92 -0.22
CA GLN A 337 -4.13 -23.87 0.88
C GLN A 337 -5.22 -24.95 1.02
N LYS A 338 -6.17 -25.03 0.09
CA LYS A 338 -7.30 -25.97 0.12
C LYS A 338 -7.10 -27.26 -0.69
N ARG A 339 -5.86 -27.70 -0.94
CA ARG A 339 -5.59 -29.05 -1.47
C ARG A 339 -4.90 -29.93 -0.44
#